data_AF-A0AAV5KWK0-F1
#
_entry.id   AF-A0AAV5KWK0-F1
#
_cell.length_a   1.000
_cell.length_b   1.000
_cell.length_c   1.000
_cell.angle_alpha   90.00
_cell.angle_beta   90.00
_cell.angle_gamma   90.00
#
_symmetry.space_group_name_H-M   'P 1'
#
loop_
_entity.id
_entity.type
_entity.pdbx_description
1 polymer ?
#
loop_
_entity_poly.entity_id
_entity_poly.type
_entity_poly.pdbx_seq_one_letter_code
_entity_poly.pdbx_strand_id
1 'polypeptide(L)'
;MSRDEARHAGFLNKGLSDFNLALDLGFLTKARKYTFFKPKFIFYATYLSEKIGYWRYITIYRHLKANPEYQCYPIFKYFENWCQDENRHGDFFSALLKAQPQFLNDWKAKLWSRFFCLSVYVTMYLNDCQRTAFYEGIGLNTKEFDMHVIIETNRTTARIFPAVPDVENPEFKRKLDSMVEINQKLIAVGESQDIPLVKNLKRIPLITALASELLAAYLMPPIESGSVDFAEFEPQLVY
;
A
#
# COMPACT_ATOMS: atom_id res chain seq x y z
N MET A 1 3.52 8.98 16.33
CA MET A 1 2.54 8.10 15.67
C MET A 1 1.10 8.46 16.04
N SER A 2 0.48 7.97 17.12
CA SER A 2 -0.97 8.20 17.37
C SER A 2 -1.40 9.67 17.39
N ARG A 3 -0.59 10.56 17.98
CA ARG A 3 -0.81 12.01 17.96
C ARG A 3 -0.68 12.62 16.57
N ASP A 4 0.21 12.09 15.74
CA ASP A 4 0.45 12.59 14.38
C ASP A 4 -0.70 12.14 13.47
N GLU A 5 -1.16 10.89 13.61
CA GLU A 5 -2.36 10.39 12.92
C GLU A 5 -3.63 11.14 13.29
N ALA A 6 -3.78 11.53 14.56
CA ALA A 6 -4.89 12.39 14.97
C ALA A 6 -4.83 13.77 14.29
N ARG A 7 -3.62 14.30 14.08
CA ARG A 7 -3.40 15.56 13.37
C ARG A 7 -3.74 15.43 11.88
N HIS A 8 -3.36 14.32 11.26
CA HIS A 8 -3.71 13.97 9.88
C HIS A 8 -5.23 13.92 9.68
N ALA A 9 -5.94 13.21 10.57
CA ALA A 9 -7.40 13.16 10.55
C ALA A 9 -8.06 14.54 10.76
N GLY A 10 -7.55 15.34 11.70
CA GLY A 10 -8.03 16.70 11.93
C GLY A 10 -7.82 17.62 10.72
N PHE A 11 -6.68 17.47 10.03
CA PHE A 11 -6.36 18.21 8.83
C PHE A 11 -7.31 17.87 7.66
N LEU A 12 -7.60 16.59 7.44
CA LEU A 12 -8.62 16.16 6.46
C LEU A 12 -10.00 16.73 6.80
N ASN A 13 -10.39 16.69 8.07
CA ASN A 13 -11.69 17.21 8.52
C ASN A 13 -11.82 18.71 8.26
N LYS A 14 -10.73 19.47 8.42
CA LYS A 14 -10.67 20.89 8.04
C LYS A 14 -10.83 21.11 6.53
N GLY A 15 -10.29 20.22 5.70
CA GLY A 15 -10.51 20.29 4.25
C GLY A 15 -11.97 20.02 3.86
N LEU A 16 -12.60 19.04 4.53
CA LEU A 16 -14.00 18.69 4.29
C LEU A 16 -14.98 19.79 4.67
N SER A 17 -14.66 20.63 5.66
CA SER A 17 -15.55 21.73 6.08
C SER A 17 -15.79 22.76 4.98
N ASP A 18 -14.83 22.95 4.07
CA ASP A 18 -15.00 23.84 2.92
C ASP A 18 -16.11 23.36 1.95
N PHE A 19 -16.47 22.07 2.04
CA PHE A 19 -17.55 21.45 1.27
C PHE A 19 -18.81 21.19 2.12
N ASN A 20 -18.90 21.78 3.32
CA ASN A 20 -19.96 21.51 4.30
C ASN A 20 -20.05 20.02 4.71
N LEU A 21 -18.92 19.32 4.70
CA LEU A 21 -18.79 17.93 5.15
C LEU A 21 -18.01 17.88 6.47
N ALA A 22 -18.32 16.90 7.31
CA ALA A 22 -17.60 16.65 8.55
C ALA A 22 -17.52 15.15 8.84
N LEU A 23 -16.38 14.71 9.39
CA LEU A 23 -16.19 13.35 9.87
C LEU A 23 -16.42 13.30 11.39
N ASP A 24 -17.36 12.48 11.84
CA ASP A 24 -17.53 12.16 13.26
C ASP A 24 -16.56 11.04 13.66
N LEU A 25 -15.35 11.44 14.05
CA LEU A 25 -14.30 10.51 14.50
C LEU A 25 -14.71 9.75 15.77
N GLY A 26 -15.56 10.33 16.62
CA GLY A 26 -16.06 9.71 17.84
C GLY A 26 -17.03 8.57 17.55
N PHE A 27 -17.93 8.78 16.58
CA PHE A 27 -18.82 7.72 16.07
C PHE A 27 -18.02 6.60 15.38
N LEU A 28 -17.09 6.95 14.48
CA LEU A 28 -16.31 5.96 13.73
C LEU A 28 -15.53 5.02 14.66
N THR A 29 -14.99 5.55 15.76
CA THR A 29 -14.27 4.75 16.77
C THR A 29 -15.18 3.74 17.48
N LYS A 30 -16.45 4.10 17.72
CA LYS A 30 -17.45 3.22 18.36
C LYS A 30 -18.08 2.22 17.41
N ALA A 31 -18.30 2.61 16.16
CA ALA A 31 -18.97 1.79 15.15
C ALA A 31 -18.05 0.71 14.58
N ARG A 32 -16.73 0.95 14.54
CA ARG A 32 -15.77 0.01 13.96
C ARG A 32 -15.51 -1.14 14.94
N LYS A 33 -15.82 -2.37 14.53
CA LYS A 33 -15.43 -3.57 15.27
C LYS A 33 -13.91 -3.72 15.25
N TYR A 34 -13.28 -3.74 16.43
CA TYR A 34 -11.86 -4.07 16.55
C TYR A 34 -11.63 -5.54 16.19
N THR A 35 -10.77 -5.78 15.20
CA THR A 35 -10.29 -7.12 14.87
C THR A 35 -8.89 -7.27 15.44
N PHE A 36 -8.69 -8.24 16.32
CA PHE A 36 -7.35 -8.54 16.84
C PHE A 36 -6.52 -9.20 15.75
N PHE A 37 -5.34 -8.64 15.50
CA PHE A 37 -4.30 -9.25 14.66
C PHE A 37 -3.08 -9.56 15.52
N LYS A 38 -2.39 -10.67 15.21
CA LYS A 38 -1.13 -10.99 15.90
C LYS A 38 -0.10 -9.88 15.63
N PRO A 39 0.65 -9.42 16.64
CA PRO A 39 1.61 -8.31 16.51
C PRO A 39 2.58 -8.44 15.34
N LYS A 40 3.05 -9.67 15.03
CA LYS A 40 3.93 -9.94 13.87
C LYS A 40 3.35 -9.39 12.56
N PHE A 41 2.06 -9.58 12.31
CA PHE A 41 1.41 -9.15 11.08
C PHE A 41 1.14 -7.64 11.04
N ILE A 42 0.90 -7.05 12.21
CA ILE A 42 0.72 -5.61 12.36
C ILE A 42 2.00 -4.89 11.93
N PHE A 43 3.18 -5.37 12.33
CA PHE A 43 4.43 -4.67 12.00
C PHE A 43 4.73 -4.63 10.50
N TYR A 44 4.58 -5.74 9.76
CA TYR A 44 4.75 -5.70 8.30
C TYR A 44 3.71 -4.81 7.64
N ALA A 45 2.43 -4.98 8.02
CA ALA A 45 1.32 -4.25 7.40
C ALA A 45 1.43 -2.75 7.66
N THR A 46 1.72 -2.35 8.90
CA THR A 46 1.88 -0.94 9.25
C THR A 46 3.14 -0.35 8.60
N TYR A 47 4.29 -1.02 8.66
CA TYR A 47 5.49 -0.54 7.96
C TYR A 47 5.23 -0.28 6.46
N LEU A 48 4.55 -1.22 5.79
CA LEU A 48 4.21 -1.06 4.38
C LEU A 48 3.16 0.03 4.14
N SER A 49 2.18 0.21 5.04
CA SER A 49 1.20 1.29 4.91
C SER A 49 1.84 2.66 5.01
N GLU A 50 2.79 2.85 5.94
CA GLU A 50 3.55 4.11 6.06
C GLU A 50 4.38 4.37 4.80
N LYS A 51 5.13 3.35 4.32
CA LYS A 51 6.01 3.53 3.16
C LYS A 51 5.24 3.75 1.85
N ILE A 52 4.13 3.05 1.64
CA ILE A 52 3.31 3.28 0.44
C ILE A 52 2.57 4.61 0.52
N GLY A 53 2.08 5.00 1.70
CA GLY A 53 1.46 6.32 1.94
C GLY A 53 2.42 7.45 1.61
N TYR A 54 3.65 7.39 2.14
CA TYR A 54 4.73 8.31 1.81
C TYR A 54 4.91 8.47 0.29
N TRP A 55 5.12 7.36 -0.44
CA TRP A 55 5.39 7.41 -1.87
C TRP A 55 4.21 7.96 -2.68
N ARG A 56 2.97 7.66 -2.29
CA ARG A 56 1.78 8.25 -2.94
C ARG A 56 1.76 9.76 -2.76
N TYR A 57 1.85 10.22 -1.52
CA TYR A 57 1.68 11.63 -1.19
C TYR A 57 2.82 12.48 -1.74
N ILE A 58 4.07 12.00 -1.66
CA ILE A 58 5.22 12.76 -2.18
C ILE A 58 5.18 12.83 -3.71
N THR A 59 4.73 11.78 -4.39
CA THR A 59 4.59 11.76 -5.85
C THR A 59 3.53 12.75 -6.30
N ILE A 60 2.35 12.73 -5.66
CA ILE A 60 1.28 13.70 -5.92
C ILE A 60 1.77 15.14 -5.66
N TYR A 61 2.42 15.39 -4.53
CA TYR A 61 2.94 16.71 -4.19
C TYR A 61 3.94 17.22 -5.22
N ARG A 62 4.93 16.39 -5.60
CA ARG A 62 5.95 16.76 -6.59
C ARG A 62 5.34 17.05 -7.95
N HIS A 63 4.38 16.23 -8.39
CA HIS A 63 3.65 16.44 -9.63
C HIS A 63 2.90 17.77 -9.63
N LEU A 64 2.12 18.07 -8.58
CA LEU A 64 1.34 19.31 -8.50
C LEU A 64 2.20 20.55 -8.29
N LYS A 65 3.38 20.41 -7.69
CA LYS A 65 4.37 21.48 -7.60
C LYS A 65 4.97 21.80 -8.97
N ALA A 66 5.20 20.78 -9.81
CA ALA A 66 5.72 20.95 -11.17
C ALA A 66 4.65 21.42 -12.16
N ASN A 67 3.38 21.06 -11.92
CA ASN A 67 2.23 21.41 -12.76
C ASN A 67 1.12 22.07 -11.91
N PRO A 68 1.28 23.35 -11.51
CA PRO A 68 0.37 24.04 -10.60
C PRO A 68 -1.07 24.17 -11.12
N GLU A 69 -1.28 24.08 -12.42
CA GLU A 69 -2.59 24.13 -13.08
C GLU A 69 -3.51 22.96 -12.69
N TYR A 70 -2.94 21.82 -12.30
CA TYR A 70 -3.68 20.65 -11.84
C TYR A 70 -3.99 20.68 -10.33
N GLN A 71 -3.50 21.68 -9.60
CA GLN A 71 -3.70 21.78 -8.17
C GLN A 71 -5.11 22.27 -7.81
N CYS A 72 -6.05 21.33 -7.76
CA CYS A 72 -7.47 21.61 -7.56
C CYS A 72 -7.87 22.04 -6.14
N TYR A 73 -7.01 21.86 -5.13
CA TYR A 73 -7.31 22.29 -3.75
C TYR A 73 -6.02 22.54 -2.92
N PRO A 74 -6.00 23.49 -1.96
CA PRO A 74 -4.78 23.82 -1.20
C PRO A 74 -4.25 22.71 -0.29
N ILE A 75 -5.06 21.66 0.01
CA ILE A 75 -4.66 20.56 0.90
C ILE A 75 -3.35 19.89 0.47
N PHE A 76 -3.12 19.80 -0.84
CA PHE A 76 -1.95 19.14 -1.42
C PHE A 76 -0.64 19.82 -1.05
N LYS A 77 -0.65 21.13 -0.73
CA LYS A 77 0.55 21.84 -0.28
C LYS A 77 1.08 21.34 1.06
N TYR A 78 0.23 20.72 1.87
CA TYR A 78 0.61 20.18 3.17
C TYR A 78 1.11 18.74 3.11
N PHE A 79 1.00 18.08 1.94
CA PHE A 79 1.43 16.69 1.78
C PHE A 79 2.92 16.53 2.03
N GLU A 80 3.76 17.53 1.73
CA GLU A 80 5.20 17.47 2.03
C GLU A 80 5.47 17.26 3.54
N ASN A 81 4.81 18.02 4.41
CA ASN A 81 4.96 17.89 5.86
C ASN A 81 4.38 16.57 6.38
N TRP A 82 3.22 16.17 5.85
CA TRP A 82 2.62 14.87 6.16
C TRP A 82 3.60 13.74 5.80
N CYS A 83 4.19 13.76 4.59
CA CYS A 83 5.19 12.78 4.16
C CYS A 83 6.37 12.66 5.13
N GLN A 84 6.83 13.77 5.74
CA GLN A 84 7.90 13.70 6.72
C GLN A 84 7.50 12.92 7.97
N ASP A 85 6.24 13.03 8.40
CA ASP A 85 5.72 12.26 9.53
C ASP A 85 5.63 10.76 9.18
N GLU A 86 5.08 10.40 8.01
CA GLU A 86 5.03 9.01 7.51
C GLU A 86 6.42 8.40 7.37
N ASN A 87 7.41 9.19 6.89
CA ASN A 87 8.77 8.68 6.76
C ASN A 87 9.38 8.35 8.13
N ARG A 88 9.20 9.24 9.13
CA ARG A 88 9.64 9.00 10.52
C ARG A 88 8.95 7.80 11.16
N HIS A 89 7.66 7.61 10.89
CA HIS A 89 6.91 6.44 11.38
C HIS A 89 7.46 5.16 10.74
N GLY A 90 7.68 5.17 9.43
CA GLY A 90 8.34 4.07 8.72
C GLY A 90 9.75 3.77 9.25
N ASP A 91 10.53 4.77 9.63
CA ASP A 91 11.87 4.59 10.21
C ASP A 91 11.81 3.99 11.62
N PHE A 92 10.81 4.35 12.41
CA PHE A 92 10.54 3.70 13.69
C PHE A 92 10.19 2.22 13.52
N PHE A 93 9.30 1.88 12.57
CA PHE A 93 8.97 0.49 12.28
C PHE A 93 10.14 -0.30 11.69
N SER A 94 10.98 0.35 10.88
CA SER A 94 12.25 -0.21 10.40
C SER A 94 13.14 -0.64 11.58
N ALA A 95 13.34 0.25 12.56
CA ALA A 95 14.11 -0.06 13.76
C ALA A 95 13.47 -1.20 14.59
N LEU A 96 12.14 -1.19 14.72
CA LEU A 96 11.40 -2.26 15.43
C LEU A 96 11.56 -3.63 14.77
N LEU A 97 11.47 -3.69 13.44
CA LEU A 97 11.67 -4.92 12.67
C LEU A 97 13.11 -5.42 12.80
N LYS A 98 14.10 -4.52 12.74
CA LYS A 98 15.52 -4.85 12.92
C LYS A 98 15.85 -5.34 14.33
N ALA A 99 15.23 -4.75 15.35
CA ALA A 99 15.39 -5.17 16.75
C ALA A 99 14.78 -6.55 17.05
N GLN A 100 13.98 -7.11 16.13
CA GLN A 100 13.32 -8.41 16.27
C GLN A 100 13.69 -9.32 15.08
N PRO A 101 14.90 -9.93 15.08
CA PRO A 101 15.45 -10.66 13.94
C PRO A 101 14.57 -11.81 13.43
N GLN A 102 13.69 -12.37 14.28
CA GLN A 102 12.69 -13.39 13.88
C GLN A 102 11.68 -12.89 12.83
N PHE A 103 11.67 -11.59 12.53
CA PHE A 103 10.87 -11.01 11.46
C PHE A 103 11.65 -10.77 10.17
N LEU A 104 12.97 -10.95 10.16
CA LEU A 104 13.79 -10.67 8.98
C LEU A 104 14.66 -11.87 8.55
N ASN A 105 15.01 -12.77 9.46
CA ASN A 105 16.10 -13.72 9.21
C ASN A 105 15.65 -15.14 8.80
N ASP A 106 14.37 -15.49 8.93
CA ASP A 106 13.89 -16.84 8.62
C ASP A 106 13.22 -16.96 7.24
N TRP A 107 13.12 -18.19 6.70
CA TRP A 107 12.41 -18.43 5.44
C TRP A 107 10.94 -18.03 5.51
N LYS A 108 10.33 -18.04 6.71
CA LYS A 108 8.96 -17.57 6.93
C LYS A 108 8.88 -16.05 6.73
N ALA A 109 9.87 -15.28 7.17
CA ALA A 109 9.97 -13.85 6.96
C ALA A 109 10.04 -13.51 5.47
N LYS A 110 10.74 -14.31 4.66
CA LYS A 110 10.72 -14.18 3.19
C LYS A 110 9.32 -14.35 2.61
N LEU A 111 8.56 -15.34 3.08
CA LEU A 111 7.18 -15.54 2.63
C LEU A 111 6.26 -14.39 3.08
N TRP A 112 6.36 -13.98 4.35
CA TRP A 112 5.51 -12.92 4.89
C TRP A 112 5.79 -11.56 4.26
N SER A 113 7.06 -11.17 4.11
CA SER A 113 7.43 -9.92 3.42
C SER A 113 6.84 -9.84 2.02
N ARG A 114 7.05 -10.89 1.21
CA ARG A 114 6.45 -10.99 -0.14
C ARG A 114 4.92 -10.94 -0.12
N PHE A 115 4.30 -11.65 0.82
CA PHE A 115 2.85 -11.69 0.95
C PHE A 115 2.27 -10.30 1.25
N PHE A 116 2.85 -9.59 2.22
CA PHE A 116 2.37 -8.26 2.59
C PHE A 116 2.66 -7.23 1.50
N CYS A 117 3.84 -7.26 0.86
CA CYS A 117 4.14 -6.42 -0.30
C CYS A 117 3.09 -6.61 -1.39
N LEU A 118 2.88 -7.86 -1.84
CA LEU A 118 1.92 -8.17 -2.89
C LEU A 118 0.49 -7.74 -2.50
N SER A 119 0.07 -8.03 -1.27
CA SER A 119 -1.26 -7.67 -0.78
C SER A 119 -1.52 -6.16 -0.83
N VAL A 120 -0.55 -5.36 -0.40
CA VAL A 120 -0.64 -3.90 -0.43
C VAL A 120 -0.63 -3.38 -1.87
N TYR A 121 0.27 -3.89 -2.73
CA TYR A 121 0.37 -3.45 -4.13
C TYR A 121 -0.88 -3.76 -4.94
N VAL A 122 -1.40 -4.99 -4.82
CA VAL A 122 -2.62 -5.39 -5.54
C VAL A 122 -3.83 -4.61 -5.04
N THR A 123 -3.99 -4.46 -3.72
CA THR A 123 -5.12 -3.71 -3.16
C THR A 123 -5.13 -2.26 -3.62
N MET A 124 -3.95 -1.63 -3.64
CA MET A 124 -3.78 -0.27 -4.16
C MET A 124 -4.16 -0.20 -5.64
N TYR A 125 -3.50 -0.99 -6.49
CA TYR A 125 -3.68 -0.96 -7.95
C TYR A 125 -5.14 -1.21 -8.37
N LEU A 126 -5.80 -2.20 -7.75
CA LEU A 126 -7.20 -2.52 -8.06
C LEU A 126 -8.17 -1.43 -7.60
N ASN A 127 -7.92 -0.79 -6.46
CA ASN A 127 -8.78 0.27 -5.94
C ASN A 127 -8.62 1.56 -6.75
N ASP A 128 -7.39 1.93 -7.08
CA ASP A 128 -7.10 3.16 -7.81
C ASP A 128 -7.56 3.06 -9.27
N CYS A 129 -7.42 1.90 -9.92
CA CYS A 129 -8.02 1.65 -11.25
C CYS A 129 -9.56 1.70 -11.27
N GLN A 130 -10.24 1.67 -10.13
CA GLN A 130 -11.69 1.94 -10.03
C GLN A 130 -12.00 3.42 -9.82
N ARG A 131 -11.00 4.25 -9.53
CA ARG A 131 -11.11 5.68 -9.15
C ARG A 131 -10.24 6.56 -10.04
N THR A 132 -10.08 6.17 -11.31
CA THR A 132 -9.21 6.83 -12.30
C THR A 132 -9.49 8.33 -12.44
N ALA A 133 -10.76 8.73 -12.33
CA ALA A 133 -11.19 10.13 -12.46
C ALA A 133 -10.48 11.10 -11.51
N PHE A 134 -10.08 10.64 -10.31
CA PHE A 134 -9.30 11.48 -9.39
C PHE A 134 -7.91 11.81 -9.97
N TYR A 135 -7.18 10.79 -10.42
CA TYR A 135 -5.83 10.92 -10.95
C TYR A 135 -5.83 11.71 -12.26
N GLU A 136 -6.77 11.41 -13.16
CA GLU A 136 -6.95 12.16 -14.40
C GLU A 136 -7.29 13.62 -14.13
N GLY A 137 -8.13 13.89 -13.12
CA GLY A 137 -8.49 15.24 -12.69
C GLY A 137 -7.30 16.08 -12.19
N ILE A 138 -6.21 15.42 -11.77
CA ILE A 138 -4.95 16.07 -11.38
C ILE A 138 -3.83 15.87 -12.41
N GLY A 139 -4.17 15.47 -13.65
CA GLY A 139 -3.20 15.36 -14.75
C GLY A 139 -2.27 14.14 -14.67
N LEU A 140 -2.67 13.08 -13.96
CA LEU A 140 -1.91 11.84 -13.83
C LEU A 140 -2.58 10.69 -14.57
N ASN A 141 -1.79 9.80 -15.15
CA ASN A 141 -2.25 8.46 -15.53
C ASN A 141 -2.22 7.54 -14.31
N THR A 142 -3.36 6.96 -13.96
CA THR A 142 -3.50 6.11 -12.76
C THR A 142 -2.54 4.92 -12.75
N LYS A 143 -2.42 4.20 -13.87
CA LYS A 143 -1.59 2.97 -13.91
C LYS A 143 -0.10 3.31 -13.84
N GLU A 144 0.32 4.38 -14.50
CA GLU A 144 1.71 4.85 -14.43
C GLU A 144 2.06 5.34 -13.02
N PHE A 145 1.16 6.12 -12.41
CA PHE A 145 1.28 6.57 -11.03
C PHE A 145 1.40 5.39 -10.06
N ASP A 146 0.49 4.41 -10.14
CA ASP A 146 0.48 3.28 -9.23
C ASP A 146 1.74 2.42 -9.40
N MET A 147 2.18 2.17 -10.64
CA MET A 147 3.40 1.42 -10.88
C MET A 147 4.63 2.15 -10.33
N HIS A 148 4.71 3.47 -10.50
CA HIS A 148 5.79 4.27 -9.90
C HIS A 148 5.81 4.12 -8.37
N VAL A 149 4.66 4.27 -7.72
CA VAL A 149 4.52 4.11 -6.26
C VAL A 149 4.90 2.69 -5.81
N ILE A 150 4.47 1.65 -6.53
CA ILE A 150 4.80 0.26 -6.24
C ILE A 150 6.31 0.05 -6.31
N ILE A 151 6.96 0.50 -7.39
CA ILE A 151 8.40 0.34 -7.62
C ILE A 151 9.19 1.03 -6.49
N GLU A 152 8.89 2.29 -6.20
CA GLU A 152 9.63 3.04 -5.17
C GLU A 152 9.40 2.49 -3.76
N THR A 153 8.17 2.02 -3.47
CA THR A 153 7.87 1.33 -2.23
C THR A 153 8.66 0.02 -2.12
N ASN A 154 8.71 -0.77 -3.20
CA ASN A 154 9.42 -2.06 -3.24
C ASN A 154 10.94 -1.88 -3.08
N ARG A 155 11.52 -0.86 -3.72
CA ARG A 155 12.93 -0.47 -3.54
C ARG A 155 13.23 -0.07 -2.10
N THR A 156 12.30 0.63 -1.44
CA THR A 156 12.44 1.04 -0.03
C THR A 156 12.36 -0.17 0.91
N THR A 157 11.41 -1.08 0.67
CA THR A 157 11.19 -2.25 1.52
C THR A 157 12.30 -3.30 1.35
N ALA A 158 12.91 -3.40 0.17
CA ALA A 158 14.08 -4.26 -0.09
C ALA A 158 15.30 -3.93 0.79
N ARG A 159 15.39 -2.72 1.35
CA ARG A 159 16.46 -2.36 2.30
C ARG A 159 16.33 -3.02 3.66
N ILE A 160 15.22 -3.70 3.94
CA ILE A 160 14.94 -4.32 5.24
C ILE A 160 14.48 -5.76 5.06
N PHE A 161 13.49 -5.96 4.20
CA PHE A 161 12.89 -7.26 4.01
C PHE A 161 13.89 -8.22 3.36
N PRO A 162 13.87 -9.50 3.77
CA PRO A 162 14.81 -10.49 3.23
C PRO A 162 14.49 -10.91 1.79
N ALA A 163 13.28 -10.63 1.32
CA ALA A 163 12.87 -10.86 -0.06
C ALA A 163 11.70 -9.92 -0.41
N VAL A 164 11.66 -9.46 -1.65
CA VAL A 164 10.55 -8.64 -2.17
C VAL A 164 10.08 -9.18 -3.54
N PRO A 165 8.83 -8.89 -3.96
CA PRO A 165 8.39 -9.20 -5.32
C PRO A 165 9.26 -8.49 -6.37
N ASP A 166 9.49 -9.13 -7.51
CA ASP A 166 10.13 -8.50 -8.68
C ASP A 166 9.08 -7.65 -9.44
N VAL A 167 8.84 -6.44 -8.92
CA VAL A 167 7.79 -5.54 -9.43
C VAL A 167 8.19 -4.80 -10.71
N GLU A 168 9.48 -4.78 -11.05
CA GLU A 168 10.00 -4.15 -12.27
C GLU A 168 9.91 -5.12 -13.47
N ASN A 169 9.70 -6.41 -13.22
CA ASN A 169 9.39 -7.39 -14.24
C ASN A 169 8.10 -7.02 -14.99
N PRO A 170 8.11 -6.91 -16.34
CA PRO A 170 6.91 -6.60 -17.11
C PRO A 170 5.74 -7.58 -16.86
N GLU A 171 6.04 -8.84 -16.53
CA GLU A 171 5.02 -9.83 -16.18
C GLU A 171 4.25 -9.45 -14.90
N PHE A 172 4.87 -8.77 -13.95
CA PHE A 172 4.20 -8.33 -12.72
C PHE A 172 3.08 -7.35 -13.06
N LYS A 173 3.38 -6.32 -13.87
CA LYS A 173 2.38 -5.36 -14.34
C LYS A 173 1.30 -6.04 -15.19
N ARG A 174 1.68 -6.95 -16.08
CA ARG A 174 0.72 -7.71 -16.90
C ARG A 174 -0.29 -8.47 -16.04
N LYS A 175 0.15 -9.07 -14.94
CA LYS A 175 -0.72 -9.76 -13.97
C LYS A 175 -1.64 -8.80 -13.24
N LEU A 176 -1.11 -7.66 -12.78
CA LEU A 176 -1.94 -6.60 -12.17
C LEU A 176 -3.04 -6.11 -13.13
N ASP A 177 -2.70 -5.89 -14.40
CA ASP A 177 -3.67 -5.50 -15.43
C ASP A 177 -4.74 -6.58 -15.66
N SER A 178 -4.35 -7.86 -15.71
CA SER A 178 -5.30 -8.99 -15.76
C SER A 178 -6.24 -9.01 -14.55
N MET A 179 -5.71 -8.79 -13.34
CA MET A 179 -6.52 -8.70 -12.13
C MET A 179 -7.52 -7.54 -12.18
N VAL A 180 -7.16 -6.39 -12.77
CA VAL A 180 -8.08 -5.25 -12.96
C VAL A 180 -9.27 -5.66 -13.83
N GLU A 181 -9.02 -6.32 -14.96
CA GLU A 181 -10.09 -6.76 -15.86
C GLU A 181 -11.02 -7.78 -15.18
N ILE A 182 -10.46 -8.73 -14.43
CA ILE A 182 -11.23 -9.73 -13.69
C ILE A 182 -12.06 -9.06 -12.60
N ASN A 183 -11.48 -8.10 -11.88
CA ASN A 183 -12.16 -7.36 -10.82
C ASN A 183 -13.31 -6.49 -11.36
N GLN A 184 -13.13 -5.85 -12.51
CA GLN A 184 -14.21 -5.12 -13.20
C GLN A 184 -15.38 -6.04 -13.56
N LYS A 185 -15.10 -7.24 -14.09
CA LYS A 185 -16.13 -8.25 -14.37
C LYS A 185 -16.84 -8.71 -13.10
N LEU A 186 -16.11 -8.88 -11.99
CA LEU A 186 -16.70 -9.23 -10.68
C LEU A 186 -17.67 -8.17 -10.18
N ILE A 187 -17.29 -6.89 -10.29
CA ILE A 187 -18.14 -5.76 -9.91
C ILE A 187 -19.40 -5.73 -10.78
N ALA A 188 -19.26 -5.85 -12.10
CA ALA A 188 -20.39 -5.87 -13.03
C ALA A 188 -21.39 -7.01 -12.74
N VAL A 189 -20.91 -8.21 -12.37
CA VAL A 189 -21.80 -9.30 -11.93
C VAL A 189 -22.48 -8.98 -10.60
N GLY A 190 -21.81 -8.27 -9.69
CA GLY A 190 -22.40 -7.80 -8.44
C GLY A 190 -23.56 -6.82 -8.67
N GLU A 191 -23.41 -5.92 -9.64
CA GLU A 191 -24.37 -4.88 -10.02
C GLU A 191 -25.50 -5.37 -10.93
N SER A 192 -25.41 -6.58 -11.48
CA SER A 192 -26.44 -7.14 -12.36
C SER A 192 -27.79 -7.33 -11.64
N GLN A 193 -28.89 -7.44 -12.40
CA GLN A 193 -30.22 -7.75 -11.85
C GLN A 193 -30.49 -9.26 -11.72
N ASP A 194 -29.46 -10.09 -11.84
CA ASP A 194 -29.59 -11.55 -11.72
C ASP A 194 -29.98 -11.97 -10.29
N ILE A 195 -30.67 -13.11 -10.18
CA ILE A 195 -30.94 -13.72 -8.88
C ILE A 195 -29.63 -14.14 -8.17
N PRO A 196 -29.58 -14.17 -6.82
CA PRO A 196 -28.34 -14.44 -6.07
C PRO A 196 -27.61 -15.74 -6.46
N LEU A 197 -28.36 -16.81 -6.78
CA LEU A 197 -27.78 -18.08 -7.23
C LEU A 197 -27.01 -17.91 -8.55
N VAL A 198 -27.60 -17.22 -9.52
CA VAL A 198 -26.98 -16.96 -10.84
C VAL A 198 -25.76 -16.05 -10.68
N LYS A 199 -25.84 -15.03 -9.82
CA LYS A 199 -24.67 -14.18 -9.48
C LYS A 199 -23.53 -15.03 -8.93
N ASN A 200 -23.81 -15.91 -7.97
CA ASN A 200 -22.78 -16.76 -7.37
C ASN A 200 -22.13 -17.69 -8.40
N LEU A 201 -22.93 -18.32 -9.28
CA LEU A 201 -22.43 -19.15 -10.37
C LEU A 201 -21.52 -18.37 -11.33
N LYS A 202 -21.88 -17.12 -11.68
CA LYS A 202 -21.05 -16.24 -12.51
C LYS A 202 -19.78 -15.76 -11.79
N ARG A 203 -19.82 -15.57 -10.47
CA ARG A 203 -18.68 -15.08 -9.67
C ARG A 203 -17.61 -16.15 -9.43
N ILE A 204 -17.99 -17.42 -9.26
CA ILE A 204 -17.04 -18.52 -9.00
C ILE A 204 -15.87 -18.53 -9.99
N PRO A 205 -16.06 -18.61 -11.32
CA PRO A 205 -14.94 -18.66 -12.27
C PRO A 205 -14.07 -17.40 -12.22
N LEU A 206 -14.66 -16.22 -11.98
CA LEU A 206 -13.94 -14.97 -11.87
C LEU A 206 -13.10 -14.89 -10.58
N ILE A 207 -13.64 -15.34 -9.44
CA ILE A 207 -12.88 -15.43 -8.17
C ILE A 207 -11.72 -16.42 -8.33
N THR A 208 -11.95 -17.57 -8.96
CA THR A 208 -10.90 -18.55 -9.24
C THR A 208 -9.81 -17.96 -10.14
N ALA A 209 -10.18 -17.22 -11.19
CA ALA A 209 -9.22 -16.55 -12.06
C ALA A 209 -8.40 -15.49 -11.29
N LEU A 210 -9.05 -14.67 -10.46
CA LEU A 210 -8.37 -13.66 -9.64
C LEU A 210 -7.40 -14.31 -8.65
N ALA A 211 -7.83 -15.38 -7.97
CA ALA A 211 -6.99 -16.14 -7.05
C ALA A 211 -5.81 -16.80 -7.77
N SER A 212 -6.02 -17.28 -9.00
CA SER A 212 -4.95 -17.86 -9.83
C SER A 212 -3.90 -16.82 -10.21
N GLU A 213 -4.32 -15.61 -10.63
CA GLU A 213 -3.37 -14.52 -10.92
C GLU A 213 -2.61 -14.08 -9.67
N LEU A 214 -3.29 -13.98 -8.52
CA LEU A 214 -2.66 -13.64 -7.24
C LEU A 214 -1.60 -14.66 -6.85
N LEU A 215 -1.93 -15.95 -6.97
CA LEU A 215 -0.99 -17.03 -6.69
C LEU A 215 0.17 -17.00 -7.68
N ALA A 216 -0.09 -16.78 -8.97
CA ALA A 216 0.94 -16.71 -10.00
C ALA A 216 1.89 -15.53 -9.76
N ALA A 217 1.38 -14.35 -9.36
CA ALA A 217 2.19 -13.20 -8.99
C ALA A 217 3.01 -13.47 -7.72
N TYR A 218 2.41 -14.13 -6.72
CA TYR A 218 3.13 -14.51 -5.50
C TYR A 218 4.26 -15.49 -5.77
N LEU A 219 4.07 -16.45 -6.69
CA LEU A 219 5.05 -17.47 -7.03
C LEU A 219 6.14 -17.02 -8.01
N MET A 220 6.08 -15.77 -8.52
CA MET A 220 7.19 -15.22 -9.32
C MET A 220 8.52 -15.28 -8.54
N PRO A 221 9.66 -15.47 -9.22
CA PRO A 221 10.97 -15.41 -8.59
C PRO A 221 11.12 -14.09 -7.81
N PRO A 222 11.40 -14.14 -6.49
CA PRO A 222 11.57 -12.92 -5.72
C PRO A 222 12.96 -12.33 -5.94
N ILE A 223 13.10 -11.05 -5.57
CA ILE A 223 14.41 -10.41 -5.42
C ILE A 223 14.85 -10.64 -3.97
N GLU A 224 15.90 -11.41 -3.81
CA GLU A 224 16.58 -11.59 -2.52
C GLU A 224 17.19 -10.25 -2.07
N SER A 225 16.96 -9.90 -0.83
CA SER A 225 17.30 -8.58 -0.29
C SER A 225 17.50 -8.68 1.23
N GLY A 226 17.71 -7.56 1.92
CA GLY A 226 17.91 -7.58 3.36
C GLY A 226 18.48 -6.30 3.93
N SER A 227 18.50 -6.22 5.25
CA SER A 227 19.10 -5.11 5.98
C SER A 227 20.61 -5.07 5.77
N VAL A 228 21.07 -4.13 4.95
CA VAL A 228 22.50 -3.85 4.68
C VAL A 228 23.28 -3.41 5.93
N ASP A 229 22.58 -3.06 7.00
CA ASP A 229 23.19 -2.52 8.24
C ASP A 229 23.70 -3.61 9.21
N PHE A 230 23.45 -4.89 8.92
CA PHE A 230 24.14 -5.97 9.63
C PHE A 230 25.51 -6.18 8.97
N ALA A 231 26.40 -5.19 9.09
CA ALA A 231 27.82 -5.56 9.17
C ALA A 231 27.95 -6.53 10.34
N GLU A 232 28.74 -7.59 10.19
CA GLU A 232 29.17 -8.44 11.29
C GLU A 232 29.98 -7.57 12.26
N PHE A 233 29.29 -6.80 13.10
CA PHE A 233 29.90 -6.17 14.26
C PHE A 233 30.03 -7.28 15.30
N GLU A 234 30.99 -8.18 15.09
CA GLU A 234 31.64 -8.81 16.22
C GLU A 234 32.50 -7.72 16.84
N PRO A 235 32.16 -7.18 18.03
CA PRO A 235 33.14 -6.43 18.79
C PRO A 235 34.25 -7.41 19.11
N GLN A 236 35.37 -7.34 18.39
CA GLN A 236 36.62 -7.91 18.87
C GLN A 236 36.98 -7.13 20.13
N LEU A 237 36.49 -7.61 21.28
CA LEU A 237 36.97 -7.22 22.59
C LEU A 237 38.40 -7.73 22.69
N VAL A 238 39.35 -6.89 22.28
CA VAL A 238 40.75 -7.06 22.61
C VAL A 238 40.86 -6.62 24.07
N TYR A 239 40.97 -7.59 24.98
CA TYR A 239 41.41 -7.35 26.36
C TYR A 239 42.90 -7.00 26.38
#